data_AF-A0A651DWT2-F1
#
_entry.id   AF-A0A651DWT2-F1
#
_cell.length_a   1.000
_cell.length_b   1.000
_cell.length_c   1.000
_cell.angle_alpha   90.00
_cell.angle_beta   90.00
_cell.angle_gamma   90.00
#
_symmetry.space_group_name_H-M   'P 1'
#
loop_
_entity.id
_entity.type
_entity.pdbx_description
1 polymer ?
#
loop_
_entity_poly.entity_id
_entity_poly.type
_entity_poly.pdbx_seq_one_letter_code
_entity_poly.pdbx_strand_id
1 'polypeptide(L)'
;MSDLAFVSQYDKHPEIKIRGHDDAIFNGIDMIRKHLMAHRHGVLCLECYPGVDLDVLKKDLVTALQPDLVINMEDYSKSGLEIDDMIKDNLTEDRVFGYMSDHRIGDFYKEADLMRVKQLIKPDDFVIIYGFGASLLPCKTLVHIG
;
A
#
# COMPACT_ATOMS: atom_id res chain seq x y z
N MET A 1 -36.89 -23.46 -17.35
CA MET A 1 -36.77 -22.02 -17.08
C MET A 1 -35.64 -21.53 -17.96
N SER A 2 -35.94 -21.04 -19.17
CA SER A 2 -34.90 -20.61 -20.12
C SER A 2 -34.55 -19.16 -19.87
N ASP A 3 -33.47 -18.98 -19.11
CA ASP A 3 -32.24 -18.33 -19.53
C ASP A 3 -32.38 -17.22 -20.59
N LEU A 4 -31.97 -16.01 -20.19
CA LEU A 4 -31.63 -14.80 -20.96
C LEU A 4 -31.82 -14.89 -22.48
N ALA A 5 -32.60 -13.95 -23.04
CA ALA A 5 -32.87 -13.80 -24.48
C ALA A 5 -31.64 -13.36 -25.33
N PHE A 6 -30.43 -13.44 -24.79
CA PHE A 6 -29.19 -13.08 -25.48
C PHE A 6 -28.00 -13.88 -24.96
N VAL A 7 -27.01 -14.07 -25.83
CA VAL A 7 -25.71 -14.67 -25.47
C VAL A 7 -24.90 -13.63 -24.70
N SER A 8 -24.53 -13.95 -23.45
CA SER A 8 -23.67 -13.10 -22.64
C SER A 8 -22.33 -12.85 -23.34
N GLN A 9 -21.98 -11.58 -23.53
CA GLN A 9 -20.67 -11.16 -24.04
C GLN A 9 -19.65 -10.93 -22.90
N TYR A 10 -19.98 -11.35 -21.68
CA TYR A 10 -19.13 -11.19 -20.52
C TYR A 10 -17.91 -12.12 -20.61
N ASP A 11 -16.74 -11.54 -20.85
CA ASP A 11 -15.46 -12.22 -20.68
C ASP A 11 -15.19 -12.41 -19.18
N LYS A 12 -14.93 -13.65 -18.76
CA LYS A 12 -14.62 -13.99 -17.36
C LYS A 12 -13.16 -13.71 -17.01
N HIS A 13 -12.30 -13.54 -18.00
CA HIS A 13 -10.87 -13.31 -17.84
C HIS A 13 -10.40 -12.19 -18.77
N PRO A 14 -11.01 -10.98 -18.69
CA PRO A 14 -10.59 -9.88 -19.53
C PRO A 14 -9.13 -9.52 -19.21
N GLU A 15 -8.27 -9.59 -20.22
CA GLU A 15 -6.86 -9.24 -20.11
C GLU A 15 -6.51 -8.06 -21.02
N ILE A 16 -5.64 -7.17 -20.52
CA ILE A 16 -5.02 -6.11 -21.32
C ILE A 16 -3.51 -6.32 -21.25
N LYS A 17 -2.87 -6.48 -22.42
CA LYS A 17 -1.41 -6.66 -22.50
C LYS A 17 -0.72 -5.31 -22.42
N ILE A 18 -0.02 -5.09 -21.31
CA ILE A 18 0.89 -3.95 -21.14
C ILE A 18 2.28 -4.36 -21.63
N ARG A 19 2.89 -3.57 -22.53
CA ARG A 19 4.21 -3.87 -23.12
C ARG A 19 5.26 -2.89 -22.59
N GLY A 20 6.52 -3.35 -22.47
CA GLY A 20 7.66 -2.49 -22.11
C GLY A 20 7.89 -2.32 -20.61
N HIS A 21 7.24 -3.15 -19.77
CA HIS A 21 7.32 -3.11 -18.31
C HIS A 21 7.67 -4.48 -17.71
N ASP A 22 8.31 -5.35 -18.49
CA ASP A 22 8.61 -6.73 -18.08
C ASP A 22 9.53 -6.78 -16.84
N ASP A 23 10.35 -5.73 -16.64
CA ASP A 23 11.25 -5.58 -15.49
C ASP A 23 10.62 -4.81 -14.30
N ALA A 24 9.35 -4.40 -14.42
CA ALA A 24 8.64 -3.64 -13.38
C ALA A 24 7.70 -4.50 -12.52
N ILE A 25 7.56 -5.79 -12.85
CA ILE A 25 6.70 -6.74 -12.13
C ILE A 25 7.58 -7.83 -11.53
N PHE A 26 7.47 -8.00 -10.23
CA PHE A 26 8.23 -9.00 -9.48
C PHE A 26 7.26 -9.98 -8.84
N ASN A 27 7.53 -11.27 -8.99
CA ASN A 27 6.75 -12.32 -8.34
C ASN A 27 7.59 -12.96 -7.22
N GLY A 28 7.13 -12.79 -5.99
CA GLY A 28 7.76 -13.35 -4.80
C GLY A 28 8.84 -12.46 -4.16
N ILE A 29 8.99 -12.64 -2.85
CA ILE A 29 9.82 -11.79 -1.99
C ILE A 29 11.31 -11.84 -2.35
N ASP A 30 11.80 -12.98 -2.84
CA ASP A 30 13.22 -13.15 -3.19
C ASP A 30 13.64 -12.29 -4.38
N MET A 31 12.79 -12.18 -5.41
CA MET A 31 13.05 -11.33 -6.57
C MET A 31 13.04 -9.86 -6.18
N ILE A 32 12.05 -9.46 -5.38
CA ILE A 32 11.94 -8.10 -4.83
C ILE A 32 13.19 -7.77 -4.01
N ARG A 33 13.57 -8.64 -3.08
CA ARG A 33 14.78 -8.46 -2.25
C ARG A 33 16.01 -8.30 -3.12
N LYS A 34 16.23 -9.17 -4.11
CA LYS A 34 17.40 -9.08 -5.00
C LYS A 34 17.45 -7.75 -5.75
N HIS A 35 16.32 -7.25 -6.22
CA HIS A 35 16.25 -5.97 -6.93
C HIS A 35 16.51 -4.78 -5.98
N LEU A 36 15.94 -4.83 -4.78
CA LEU A 36 16.07 -3.76 -3.79
C LEU A 36 17.40 -3.78 -3.04
N MET A 37 18.15 -4.89 -3.06
CA MET A 37 19.49 -4.98 -2.47
C MET A 37 20.52 -4.02 -3.11
N ALA A 38 20.26 -3.45 -4.29
CA ALA A 38 21.12 -2.40 -4.83
C ALA A 38 20.84 -1.02 -4.20
N HIS A 39 19.68 -0.85 -3.57
CA HIS A 39 19.28 0.40 -2.93
C HIS A 39 19.90 0.47 -1.53
N ARG A 40 20.70 1.52 -1.30
CA ARG A 40 21.49 1.70 -0.07
C ARG A 40 21.45 3.13 0.48
N HIS A 41 20.63 3.99 -0.12
CA HIS A 41 20.50 5.39 0.27
C HIS A 41 19.15 5.91 -0.25
N GLY A 42 18.64 6.94 0.42
CA GLY A 42 17.36 7.54 0.07
C GLY A 42 16.15 6.79 0.64
N VAL A 43 14.98 7.34 0.35
CA VAL A 43 13.72 6.88 0.93
C VAL A 43 13.00 5.92 -0.01
N LEU A 44 12.88 4.67 0.44
CA LEU A 44 12.14 3.60 -0.23
C LEU A 44 10.78 3.43 0.44
N CYS A 45 9.71 3.66 -0.32
CA CYS A 45 8.34 3.45 0.12
C CYS A 45 7.80 2.14 -0.45
N LEU A 46 7.33 1.28 0.45
CA LEU A 46 6.62 0.05 0.17
C LEU A 46 5.14 0.30 0.44
N GLU A 47 4.42 0.71 -0.61
CA GLU A 47 2.98 0.98 -0.55
C GLU A 47 2.22 -0.35 -0.55
N CYS A 48 1.72 -0.72 0.63
CA CYS A 48 1.08 -2.02 0.83
C CYS A 48 -0.43 -1.91 0.60
N TYR A 49 -0.96 -2.76 -0.27
CA TYR A 49 -2.38 -2.98 -0.39
C TYR A 49 -2.96 -3.52 0.93
N PRO A 50 -4.19 -3.15 1.31
CA PRO A 50 -4.84 -3.69 2.50
C PRO A 50 -4.86 -5.22 2.50
N GLY A 51 -4.41 -5.84 3.59
CA GLY A 51 -4.34 -7.30 3.75
C GLY A 51 -2.95 -7.91 3.51
N VAL A 52 -1.96 -7.12 3.09
CA VAL A 52 -0.55 -7.55 3.14
C VAL A 52 -0.13 -7.79 4.59
N ASP A 53 0.51 -8.93 4.85
CA ASP A 53 1.10 -9.25 6.15
C ASP A 53 2.38 -8.42 6.37
N LEU A 54 2.26 -7.35 7.16
CA LEU A 54 3.35 -6.42 7.41
C LEU A 54 4.47 -7.02 8.26
N ASP A 55 4.17 -8.01 9.11
CA ASP A 55 5.19 -8.70 9.92
C ASP A 55 6.07 -9.58 9.05
N VAL A 56 5.46 -10.35 8.15
CA VAL A 56 6.18 -11.14 7.14
C VAL A 56 6.99 -10.22 6.24
N LEU A 57 6.41 -9.12 5.74
CA LEU A 57 7.12 -8.15 4.92
C LEU A 57 8.33 -7.55 5.66
N LYS A 58 8.14 -7.17 6.92
CA LYS A 58 9.21 -6.61 7.75
C LYS A 58 10.34 -7.61 7.94
N LYS A 59 10.00 -8.86 8.27
CA LYS A 59 10.97 -9.93 8.54
C LYS A 59 11.74 -10.32 7.29
N ASP A 60 11.04 -10.58 6.19
CA ASP A 60 11.62 -11.24 5.02
C ASP A 60 12.23 -10.27 4.01
N LEU A 61 11.80 -9.00 4.02
CA LEU A 61 12.32 -7.95 3.14
C LEU A 61 12.98 -6.78 3.88
N VAL A 62 12.22 -6.05 4.71
CA VAL A 62 12.71 -4.77 5.29
C VAL A 62 13.97 -4.98 6.12
N THR A 63 13.98 -5.99 6.99
CA THR A 63 15.12 -6.30 7.86
C THR A 63 16.35 -6.72 7.04
N ALA A 64 16.15 -7.46 5.95
CA ALA A 64 17.23 -7.94 5.08
C ALA A 64 17.93 -6.81 4.31
N LEU A 65 17.24 -5.68 4.10
CA LEU A 65 17.79 -4.52 3.40
C LEU A 65 18.67 -3.65 4.31
N GLN A 66 18.58 -3.80 5.63
CA GLN A 66 19.38 -3.06 6.63
C GLN A 66 19.28 -1.52 6.50
N PRO A 67 18.07 -0.94 6.58
CA PRO A 67 17.92 0.52 6.57
C PRO A 67 18.39 1.17 7.88
N ASP A 68 18.74 2.46 7.79
CA ASP A 68 19.08 3.31 8.94
C ASP A 68 17.83 3.65 9.77
N LEU A 69 16.68 3.75 9.11
CA LEU A 69 15.39 4.05 9.73
C LEU A 69 14.27 3.23 9.08
N VAL A 70 13.41 2.67 9.92
CA VAL A 70 12.22 1.92 9.51
C VAL A 70 10.98 2.64 10.05
N ILE A 71 10.02 2.93 9.18
CA ILE A 71 8.76 3.58 9.51
C ILE A 71 7.61 2.65 9.10
N ASN A 72 6.84 2.16 10.08
CA ASN A 72 5.60 1.45 9.85
C ASN A 72 4.44 2.45 9.85
N MET A 73 3.69 2.53 8.75
CA MET A 73 2.57 3.47 8.67
C MET A 73 1.45 3.16 9.68
N GLU A 74 1.28 1.90 10.09
CA GLU A 74 0.26 1.53 11.09
C GLU A 74 0.49 2.20 12.45
N ASP A 75 1.73 2.54 12.80
CA ASP A 75 2.05 3.21 14.07
C ASP A 75 1.46 4.64 14.14
N TYR A 76 1.10 5.21 12.98
CA TYR A 76 0.59 6.58 12.83
C TYR A 76 -0.88 6.64 12.41
N SER A 77 -1.53 5.48 12.22
CA SER A 77 -2.93 5.44 11.85
C SER A 77 -3.80 5.90 13.03
N LYS A 78 -4.99 6.38 12.69
CA LYS A 78 -6.08 6.43 13.66
C LYS A 78 -6.39 5.01 14.12
N SER A 79 -6.92 4.89 15.33
CA SER A 79 -7.38 3.61 15.85
C SER A 79 -8.55 3.08 15.01
N GLY A 80 -8.78 1.76 15.05
CA GLY A 80 -9.92 1.15 14.37
C GLY A 80 -11.25 1.81 14.76
N LEU A 81 -11.44 2.14 16.05
CA LEU A 81 -12.65 2.82 16.53
C LEU A 81 -12.83 4.23 15.94
N GLU A 82 -11.75 5.00 15.82
CA GLU A 82 -11.81 6.33 15.18
C GLU A 82 -12.13 6.21 13.69
N ILE A 83 -11.54 5.23 13.01
CA ILE A 83 -11.81 4.98 11.59
C ILE A 83 -13.25 4.52 11.39
N ASP A 84 -13.74 3.58 12.22
CA ASP A 84 -15.12 3.10 12.18
C ASP A 84 -16.11 4.25 12.36
N ASP A 85 -15.87 5.14 13.33
CA ASP A 85 -16.72 6.32 13.55
C ASP A 85 -16.68 7.30 12.37
N MET A 86 -15.53 7.43 11.69
CA MET A 86 -15.39 8.27 10.50
C MET A 86 -16.16 7.75 9.28
N ILE A 87 -16.27 6.43 9.15
CA ILE A 87 -16.88 5.79 7.96
C ILE A 87 -18.27 5.22 8.22
N LYS A 88 -18.76 5.26 9.47
CA LYS A 88 -20.05 4.64 9.87
C LYS A 88 -21.22 5.04 8.98
N ASP A 89 -21.26 6.29 8.52
CA ASP A 89 -22.36 6.81 7.70
C ASP A 89 -22.21 6.40 6.22
N ASN A 90 -21.03 5.94 5.81
CA ASN A 90 -20.75 5.36 4.50
C ASN A 90 -21.01 3.84 4.48
N LEU A 91 -20.97 3.19 5.66
CA LEU A 91 -21.24 1.76 5.83
C LEU A 91 -22.75 1.53 5.93
N THR A 92 -23.39 1.28 4.79
CA THR A 92 -24.82 0.94 4.76
C THR A 92 -25.09 -0.54 4.94
N GLU A 93 -26.32 -0.88 5.35
CA GLU A 93 -26.81 -2.26 5.50
C GLU A 93 -26.77 -3.06 4.18
N ASP A 94 -26.69 -2.38 3.03
CA ASP A 94 -26.46 -2.99 1.72
C ASP A 94 -24.96 -3.28 1.51
N ARG A 95 -24.60 -4.55 1.62
CA ARG A 95 -23.22 -5.06 1.45
C ARG A 95 -22.74 -5.10 -0.01
N VAL A 96 -23.64 -4.87 -0.97
CA VAL A 96 -23.38 -4.96 -2.41
C VAL A 96 -23.16 -3.57 -3.00
N PHE A 97 -23.90 -2.56 -2.51
CA PHE A 97 -23.83 -1.18 -2.98
C PHE A 97 -23.30 -0.26 -1.87
N GLY A 98 -21.98 -0.16 -1.74
CA GLY A 98 -21.35 0.82 -0.87
C GLY A 98 -21.48 2.25 -1.42
N TYR A 99 -21.54 3.23 -0.52
CA TYR A 99 -21.47 4.64 -0.89
C TYR A 99 -20.00 5.02 -1.14
N MET A 100 -19.74 5.75 -2.23
CA MET A 100 -18.43 6.37 -2.43
C MET A 100 -18.20 7.39 -1.30
N SER A 101 -17.11 7.20 -0.57
CA SER A 101 -16.64 8.13 0.44
C SER A 101 -15.74 9.19 -0.17
N ASP A 102 -15.83 10.42 0.32
CA ASP A 102 -14.91 11.52 -0.03
C ASP A 102 -13.62 11.50 0.80
N HIS A 103 -13.46 10.54 1.73
CA HIS A 103 -12.26 10.38 2.54
C HIS A 103 -11.04 10.07 1.66
N ARG A 104 -9.94 10.74 1.95
CA ARG A 104 -8.62 10.50 1.35
C ARG A 104 -7.79 9.61 2.28
N ILE A 105 -6.77 8.94 1.72
CA ILE A 105 -5.86 8.09 2.50
C ILE A 105 -5.28 8.84 3.71
N GLY A 106 -4.89 10.11 3.54
CA GLY A 106 -4.37 10.94 4.63
C GLY A 106 -5.33 11.16 5.80
N ASP A 107 -6.65 11.07 5.57
CA ASP A 107 -7.66 11.27 6.61
C ASP A 107 -7.62 10.15 7.65
N PHE A 108 -7.08 8.97 7.33
CA PHE A 108 -6.98 7.84 8.26
C PHE A 108 -5.78 7.91 9.21
N TYR A 109 -5.01 9.00 9.17
CA TYR A 109 -3.82 9.19 10.00
C TYR A 109 -3.96 10.41 10.91
N LYS A 110 -3.16 10.43 11.97
CA LYS A 110 -3.01 11.59 12.84
C LYS A 110 -2.06 12.58 12.17
N GLU A 111 -2.60 13.67 11.63
CA GLU A 111 -1.84 14.66 10.85
C GLU A 111 -0.57 15.15 11.59
N ALA A 112 -0.70 15.45 12.89
CA ALA A 112 0.42 15.90 13.71
C ALA A 112 1.54 14.85 13.80
N ASP A 113 1.21 13.56 13.79
CA ASP A 113 2.19 12.49 13.88
C ASP A 113 2.88 12.24 12.53
N LEU A 114 2.13 12.32 11.43
CA LEU A 114 2.71 12.31 10.08
C LEU A 114 3.68 13.48 9.87
N MET A 115 3.32 14.69 10.32
CA MET A 115 4.21 15.84 10.24
C MET A 115 5.50 15.64 11.04
N ARG A 116 5.41 15.06 12.25
CA ARG A 116 6.59 14.74 13.07
C ARG A 116 7.48 13.70 12.39
N VAL A 117 6.91 12.61 11.89
CA VAL A 117 7.71 11.56 11.25
C VAL A 117 8.40 12.08 9.99
N LYS A 118 7.73 12.95 9.23
CA LYS A 118 8.29 13.59 8.05
C LYS A 118 9.55 14.41 8.35
N GLN A 119 9.67 14.99 9.55
CA GLN A 119 10.86 15.72 9.99
C GLN A 119 12.05 14.81 10.34
N LEU A 120 11.79 13.53 10.63
CA LEU A 120 12.85 12.55 10.93
C LEU A 120 13.51 12.01 9.65
N ILE A 121 12.82 12.07 8.52
CA ILE A 121 13.29 11.53 7.25
C ILE A 121 14.36 12.44 6.66
N LYS A 122 15.58 11.92 6.58
CA LYS A 122 16.70 12.57 5.87
C LYS A 122 16.87 11.93 4.50
N PRO A 123 16.96 12.72 3.41
CA PRO A 123 17.07 12.17 2.05
C PRO A 123 18.33 11.35 1.77
N ASP A 124 19.40 11.54 2.55
CA ASP A 124 20.68 10.83 2.35
C ASP A 124 20.75 9.51 3.13
N ASP A 125 19.95 9.36 4.19
CA ASP A 125 19.85 8.12 4.97
C ASP A 125 19.08 7.07 4.16
N PHE A 126 19.36 5.79 4.39
CA PHE A 126 18.54 4.72 3.82
C PHE A 126 17.32 4.48 4.71
N VAL A 127 16.18 5.04 4.30
CA VAL A 127 14.92 4.97 5.04
C VAL A 127 13.96 4.04 4.31
N ILE A 128 13.36 3.10 5.03
CA ILE A 128 12.25 2.29 4.52
C ILE A 128 10.96 2.69 5.23
N ILE A 129 9.96 3.06 4.43
CA ILE A 129 8.59 3.35 4.86
C ILE A 129 7.71 2.25 4.30
N TYR A 130 6.92 1.58 5.12
CA TYR A 130 6.07 0.48 4.66
C TYR A 130 4.69 0.51 5.32
N GLY A 131 3.71 -0.04 4.61
CA GLY A 131 2.31 -0.09 5.03
C GLY A 131 1.40 0.66 4.06
N PHE A 132 0.10 0.62 4.33
CA PHE A 132 -0.87 1.41 3.59
C PHE A 132 -0.56 2.90 3.78
N GLY A 133 -0.69 3.70 2.72
CA GLY A 133 -0.42 5.13 2.73
C GLY A 133 1.06 5.51 2.87
N ALA A 134 2.01 4.59 2.62
CA ALA A 134 3.44 4.90 2.68
C ALA A 134 3.83 6.08 1.78
N SER A 135 3.15 6.22 0.63
CA SER A 135 3.33 7.32 -0.32
C SER A 135 2.87 8.70 0.18
N LEU A 136 2.21 8.79 1.34
CA LEU A 136 1.91 10.08 1.99
C LEU A 136 3.17 10.78 2.50
N LEU A 137 4.23 10.01 2.77
CA LEU A 137 5.53 10.52 3.17
C LEU A 137 6.44 10.70 1.95
N PRO A 138 7.49 11.54 2.02
CA PRO A 138 8.39 11.73 0.88
C PRO A 138 9.06 10.44 0.44
N CYS A 139 8.90 10.06 -0.83
CA CYS A 139 9.47 8.85 -1.42
C CYS A 139 10.41 9.21 -2.57
N LYS A 140 11.59 8.60 -2.62
CA LYS A 140 12.48 8.64 -3.79
C LYS A 140 12.18 7.46 -4.73
N THR A 141 11.96 6.29 -4.15
CA THR A 141 11.54 5.07 -4.84
C THR A 141 10.24 4.59 -4.24
N LEU A 142 9.27 4.24 -5.09
CA LEU A 142 7.97 3.71 -4.69
C LEU A 142 7.79 2.31 -5.27
N VAL A 143 7.43 1.35 -4.43
CA VAL A 143 7.11 -0.03 -4.80
C VAL A 143 5.73 -0.35 -4.27
N HIS A 144 4.84 -0.83 -5.14
CA HIS A 144 3.51 -1.30 -4.74
C HIS A 144 3.57 -2.79 -4.40
N ILE A 145 3.01 -3.16 -3.25
CA ILE A 145 2.95 -4.54 -2.75
C ILE A 145 1.48 -4.91 -2.58
N GLY A 146 1.06 -6.04 -3.16
CA GLY A 146 -0.31 -6.55 -3.06
C GLY A 146 -0.37 -8.05 -3.21
#